data_AF-A0A8J4Y7I0-F1
#
_entry.id   AF-A0A8J4Y7I0-F1
#
_cell.length_a   1.000
_cell.length_b   1.000
_cell.length_c   1.000
_cell.angle_alpha   90.00
_cell.angle_beta   90.00
_cell.angle_gamma   90.00
#
_symmetry.space_group_name_H-M   'P 1'
#
loop_
_entity.id
_entity.type
_entity.pdbx_description
1 polymer ?
#
loop_
_entity_poly.entity_id
_entity_poly.type
_entity_poly.pdbx_seq_one_letter_code
_entity_poly.pdbx_strand_id
1 'polypeptide(L)'
;MESFTFLHLWKRHAVLMLISAGHSSSRISELLKVTEQFVRTVRRESISSDYDYEGVAERKHSRRSDTIRDAEFVTKLQAMVDEDPSQSIARELSEVCLRAP
;
A
#
# COMPACT_ATOMS: atom_id res chain seq x y z
N MET A 1 16.84 14.74 -9.25
CA MET A 1 15.51 14.12 -9.03
C MET A 1 15.18 14.15 -7.53
N GLU A 2 15.29 15.32 -6.89
CA GLU A 2 15.23 15.47 -5.42
C GLU A 2 14.11 16.43 -4.97
N SER A 3 13.53 17.19 -5.91
CA SER A 3 12.48 18.16 -5.63
C SER A 3 11.11 17.53 -5.34
N PHE A 4 10.84 16.35 -5.91
CA PHE A 4 9.54 15.67 -5.79
C PHE A 4 9.32 15.01 -4.42
N THR A 5 10.40 14.60 -3.76
CA THR A 5 10.38 14.01 -2.41
C THR A 5 10.26 15.11 -1.36
N PHE A 6 11.02 16.20 -1.48
CA PHE A 6 10.93 17.34 -0.57
C PHE A 6 9.53 17.93 -0.54
N LEU A 7 8.85 18.02 -1.70
CA LEU A 7 7.49 18.57 -1.79
C LEU A 7 6.45 17.77 -0.97
N HIS A 8 6.60 16.45 -0.93
CA HIS A 8 5.68 15.60 -0.16
C HIS A 8 6.01 15.58 1.34
N LEU A 9 7.30 15.68 1.69
CA LEU A 9 7.77 15.75 3.07
C LEU A 9 7.26 17.01 3.79
N TRP A 10 7.37 18.20 3.19
CA TRP A 10 6.89 19.42 3.85
C TRP A 10 5.37 19.42 4.02
N LYS A 11 4.61 18.89 3.04
CA LYS A 11 3.15 18.78 3.15
C LYS A 11 2.74 17.88 4.30
N ARG A 12 3.41 16.73 4.43
CA ARG A 12 3.18 15.79 5.53
C ARG A 12 3.51 16.43 6.88
N HIS A 13 4.64 17.14 6.98
CA HIS A 13 5.05 17.84 8.19
C HIS A 13 4.05 18.95 8.58
N ALA A 14 3.61 19.75 7.62
CA ALA A 14 2.60 20.79 7.84
C ALA A 14 1.25 20.19 8.29
N VAL A 15 0.83 19.06 7.72
CA VAL A 15 -0.37 18.34 8.17
C VAL A 15 -0.23 17.89 9.62
N LEU A 16 0.92 17.31 10.01
CA LEU A 16 1.17 16.88 11.39
C LEU A 16 1.10 18.05 12.38
N MET A 17 1.75 19.18 12.06
CA MET A 17 1.72 20.39 12.90
C MET A 17 0.29 20.90 13.13
N LEU A 18 -0.55 20.91 12.08
CA LEU A 18 -1.94 21.37 12.18
C LEU A 18 -2.84 20.38 12.91
N ILE A 19 -2.56 19.07 12.82
CA ILE A 19 -3.24 18.05 13.62
C ILE A 19 -2.92 18.28 15.11
N SER A 20 -1.65 18.50 15.45
CA SER A 20 -1.22 18.80 16.83
C SER A 20 -1.83 20.09 17.38
N ALA A 21 -2.09 21.08 16.51
CA ALA A 21 -2.80 22.31 16.85
C ALA A 21 -4.33 22.12 17.00
N GLY A 22 -4.86 20.90 16.84
CA GLY A 22 -6.27 20.58 17.06
C GLY A 22 -7.20 20.92 15.89
N HIS A 23 -6.67 21.23 14.70
CA HIS A 23 -7.51 21.53 13.55
C HIS A 23 -8.22 20.29 12.99
N SER A 24 -9.42 20.51 12.42
CA SER A 24 -10.18 19.46 11.74
C SER A 24 -9.56 19.08 10.39
N SER A 25 -9.79 17.85 9.94
CA SER A 25 -9.24 17.36 8.66
C SER A 25 -9.72 18.18 7.45
N SER A 26 -10.98 18.66 7.47
CA SER A 26 -11.51 19.55 6.43
C SER A 26 -10.76 20.88 6.37
N ARG A 27 -10.50 21.50 7.54
CA ARG A 27 -9.79 22.77 7.61
C ARG A 27 -8.34 22.67 7.13
N ILE A 28 -7.68 21.56 7.44
CA ILE A 28 -6.32 21.28 6.99
C ILE A 28 -6.27 21.03 5.47
N SER A 29 -7.25 20.29 4.95
CA SER A 29 -7.40 20.02 3.52
C SER A 29 -7.50 21.30 2.71
N GLU A 30 -8.35 22.23 3.14
CA GLU A 30 -8.50 23.55 2.53
C GLU A 30 -7.21 24.38 2.58
N LEU A 31 -6.58 24.45 3.76
CA LEU A 31 -5.41 25.29 4.00
C LEU A 31 -4.18 24.84 3.18
N LEU A 32 -3.95 23.53 3.12
CA LEU A 32 -2.78 22.96 2.44
C LEU A 32 -3.06 22.54 0.99
N LYS A 33 -4.30 22.72 0.50
CA LYS A 33 -4.76 22.27 -0.82
C LYS A 33 -4.41 20.81 -1.09
N VAL A 34 -4.64 19.97 -0.09
CA VAL A 34 -4.46 18.50 -0.15
C VAL A 34 -5.81 17.81 -0.03
N THR A 35 -5.91 16.56 -0.46
CA THR A 35 -7.17 15.82 -0.31
C THR A 35 -7.45 15.53 1.16
N GLU A 36 -8.72 15.55 1.56
CA GLU A 36 -9.10 15.21 2.94
C GLU A 36 -8.68 13.78 3.30
N GLN A 37 -8.70 12.86 2.33
CA GLN A 37 -8.22 11.49 2.51
C GLN A 37 -6.74 11.44 2.89
N PHE A 38 -5.89 12.27 2.28
CA PHE A 38 -4.48 12.35 2.66
C PHE A 38 -4.32 12.78 4.13
N VAL A 39 -5.08 13.79 4.57
CA VAL A 39 -5.07 14.24 5.97
C VAL A 39 -5.57 13.14 6.92
N ARG A 40 -6.62 12.41 6.55
CA ARG A 40 -7.14 11.28 7.35
C ARG A 40 -6.15 10.13 7.44
N THR A 41 -5.39 9.86 6.39
CA THR A 41 -4.32 8.86 6.39
C THR A 41 -3.20 9.30 7.33
N VAL A 42 -2.69 10.52 7.21
CA VAL A 42 -1.64 11.05 8.10
C VAL A 42 -2.09 11.05 9.55
N ARG A 43 -3.34 11.44 9.85
CA ARG A 43 -3.91 11.39 11.20
C ARG A 43 -4.03 9.97 11.75
N ARG A 44 -4.44 9.00 10.94
CA ARG A 44 -4.48 7.59 11.35
C ARG A 44 -3.08 7.04 11.60
N GLU A 45 -2.13 7.37 10.73
CA GLU A 45 -0.74 7.00 10.89
C GLU A 45 -0.13 7.62 12.15
N SER A 46 -0.41 8.88 12.46
CA SER A 46 0.11 9.54 13.67
C SER A 46 -0.46 8.96 14.96
N ILE A 47 -1.74 8.56 14.97
CA ILE A 47 -2.38 7.89 16.12
C ILE A 47 -1.83 6.46 16.26
N SER A 48 -1.55 5.78 15.14
CA SER A 48 -0.94 4.45 15.11
C SER A 48 0.55 4.45 15.47
N SER A 49 1.23 5.60 15.39
CA SER A 49 2.69 5.72 15.53
C SER A 49 3.12 6.46 16.79
N ASP A 50 2.42 6.24 17.92
CA ASP A 50 2.84 6.78 19.23
C ASP A 50 4.29 6.39 19.58
N TYR A 51 4.87 5.42 18.86
CA TYR A 51 6.28 5.11 18.82
C TYR A 51 6.74 4.83 17.38
N ASP A 52 7.81 5.52 16.96
CA ASP A 52 8.64 5.27 15.78
C ASP A 52 8.22 5.87 14.41
N TYR A 53 8.79 7.06 14.14
CA TYR A 53 8.68 7.79 12.86
C TYR A 53 9.40 7.07 11.71
N GLU A 54 10.44 6.28 12.00
CA GLU A 54 11.17 5.50 10.98
C GLU A 54 10.27 4.41 10.39
N GLY A 55 9.48 3.73 11.24
CA GLY A 55 8.55 2.68 10.82
C GLY A 55 7.44 3.13 9.88
N VAL A 56 7.12 4.43 9.80
CA VAL A 56 6.12 4.96 8.86
C VAL A 56 6.75 5.32 7.52
N ALA A 57 7.98 5.84 7.52
CA ALA A 57 8.74 6.09 6.29
C ALA A 57 9.22 4.78 5.63
N GLU A 58 9.48 3.74 6.42
CA GLU A 58 9.89 2.41 5.96
C GLU A 58 8.77 1.53 5.45
N ARG A 59 7.49 1.96 5.47
CA ARG A 59 6.40 1.29 4.73
C ARG A 59 6.55 1.52 3.22
N LYS A 60 7.72 1.21 2.66
CA LYS A 60 7.82 0.72 1.28
C LYS A 60 6.85 -0.43 1.18
N HIS A 61 6.00 -0.38 0.15
CA HIS A 61 5.14 -1.46 -0.35
C HIS A 61 5.52 -2.77 0.32
N SER A 62 4.77 -3.19 1.35
CA SER A 62 5.06 -4.45 2.03
C SER A 62 5.26 -5.48 0.93
N ARG A 63 6.43 -6.12 0.93
CA ARG A 63 6.79 -7.19 0.00
C ARG A 63 5.53 -8.03 -0.19
N ARG A 64 4.94 -7.99 -1.40
CA ARG A 64 3.70 -8.72 -1.68
C ARG A 64 3.89 -10.11 -1.12
N SER A 65 3.01 -10.52 -0.22
CA SER A 65 2.92 -11.90 0.24
C SER A 65 2.36 -12.73 -0.92
N ASP A 66 3.09 -12.78 -2.03
CA ASP A 66 2.84 -13.70 -3.12
C ASP A 66 3.37 -15.06 -2.65
N THR A 67 2.73 -15.63 -1.63
CA THR A 67 2.94 -16.99 -1.12
C THR A 67 2.45 -18.05 -2.11
N ILE A 68 1.93 -17.64 -3.28
CA ILE A 68 1.38 -18.52 -4.32
C ILE A 68 2.45 -18.90 -5.38
N ARG A 69 3.67 -18.34 -5.31
CA ARG A 69 4.77 -18.71 -6.22
C ARG A 69 5.58 -19.90 -5.69
N ASP A 70 4.89 -21.00 -5.41
CA ASP A 70 5.54 -22.29 -5.17
C ASP A 70 6.07 -22.86 -6.50
N ALA A 71 7.26 -23.47 -6.48
CA ALA A 71 7.89 -24.03 -7.68
C ALA A 71 7.03 -25.15 -8.28
N GLU A 72 6.32 -25.90 -7.45
CA GLU A 72 5.37 -26.92 -7.86
C GLU A 72 4.19 -26.32 -8.64
N PHE A 73 3.66 -25.19 -8.17
CA PHE A 73 2.56 -24.49 -8.84
C PHE A 73 2.97 -23.93 -10.20
N VAL A 74 4.17 -23.35 -10.30
CA VAL A 74 4.71 -22.84 -11.57
C VAL A 74 4.94 -24.00 -12.56
N THR A 75 5.44 -25.13 -12.10
CA THR A 75 5.66 -26.32 -12.94
C THR A 75 4.34 -26.89 -13.45
N LYS A 76 3.30 -26.92 -12.61
CA LYS A 76 1.95 -27.36 -13.00
C LYS A 76 1.35 -26.45 -14.06
N LEU A 77 1.47 -25.12 -13.90
CA LEU A 77 0.99 -24.16 -14.89
C LEU A 77 1.71 -24.31 -16.24
N GLN A 78 3.03 -24.51 -16.21
CA GLN A 78 3.81 -24.70 -17.43
C GLN A 78 3.37 -25.97 -18.17
N ALA A 79 3.22 -27.09 -17.46
CA ALA A 79 2.75 -28.34 -18.04
C ALA A 79 1.34 -28.20 -18.66
N MET A 80 0.44 -27.47 -18.02
CA MET A 80 -0.92 -27.24 -18.53
C MET A 80 -0.91 -26.43 -19.83
N VAL A 81 -0.09 -25.39 -19.92
CA VAL A 81 0.04 -24.57 -21.14
C VAL A 81 0.71 -25.35 -22.27
N ASP A 82 1.68 -26.21 -21.94
CA ASP A 82 2.36 -27.07 -22.92
C ASP A 82 1.43 -28.18 -23.45
N GLU A 83 0.52 -28.70 -22.61
CA GLU A 83 -0.46 -29.72 -22.99
C GLU A 83 -1.62 -29.15 -23.82
N ASP A 84 -2.17 -28.00 -23.41
CA ASP A 84 -3.22 -27.30 -24.16
C ASP A 84 -3.15 -25.79 -23.93
N PRO A 85 -2.58 -25.02 -24.88
CA PRO A 85 -2.40 -23.58 -24.74
C PRO A 85 -3.73 -22.81 -24.76
N SER A 86 -4.85 -23.45 -25.10
CA SER A 86 -6.17 -22.83 -25.06
C SER A 86 -6.80 -22.82 -23.65
N GLN A 87 -6.21 -23.57 -22.71
CA GLN A 87 -6.69 -23.60 -21.33
C GLN A 87 -6.38 -22.29 -20.59
N SER A 88 -7.42 -21.75 -19.94
CA SER A 88 -7.31 -20.50 -19.19
C SER A 88 -6.65 -20.73 -17.83
N ILE A 89 -5.46 -20.15 -17.65
CA ILE A 89 -4.72 -20.09 -16.38
C ILE A 89 -5.57 -19.49 -15.25
N ALA A 90 -6.53 -18.62 -15.58
CA ALA A 90 -7.41 -17.98 -14.60
C ALA A 90 -8.30 -18.99 -13.84
N ARG A 91 -8.67 -20.11 -14.47
CA ARG A 91 -9.44 -21.17 -13.83
C ARG A 91 -8.64 -21.84 -12.72
N GLU A 92 -7.39 -22.21 -13.01
CA GLU A 92 -6.50 -22.87 -12.05
C GLU A 92 -6.10 -21.95 -10.88
N LEU A 93 -5.86 -20.66 -11.17
CA LEU A 93 -5.58 -19.66 -10.15
C LEU A 93 -6.76 -19.43 -9.18
N SER A 94 -8.00 -19.59 -9.66
CA SER A 94 -9.20 -19.42 -8.83
C SER A 94 -9.36 -20.53 -7.79
N GLU A 95 -9.00 -21.78 -8.13
CA GLU A 95 -9.09 -22.93 -7.22
C GLU A 95 -8.03 -22.86 -6.11
N VAL A 96 -6.81 -22.40 -6.41
CA VAL A 96 -5.75 -22.21 -5.42
C VAL A 96 -6.08 -21.11 -4.42
N CYS A 97 -6.69 -20.02 -4.87
CA CYS A 97 -7.15 -18.93 -3.99
C CYS A 97 -8.29 -19.35 -3.05
N LEU A 98 -9.10 -20.36 -3.39
CA LEU A 98 -10.19 -20.87 -2.55
C LEU A 98 -9.73 -21.91 -1.50
N ARG A 99 -8.49 -22.42 -1.61
CA ARG A 99 -7.91 -23.41 -0.69
C ARG A 99 -6.89 -22.85 0.31
N ALA A 100 -6.62 -21.54 0.28
CA ALA A 100 -5.78 -20.91 1.30
C ALA A 100 -6.59 -20.78 2.62
N PRO A 101 -6.08 -21.27 3.76
CA PRO A 101 -6.74 -21.10 5.06
C PRO A 101 -6.75 -19.64 5.55
#